data_AF-A0A519MC81-F1
#
_entry.id   AF-A0A519MC81-F1
#
_cell.length_a   1.000
_cell.length_b   1.000
_cell.length_c   1.000
_cell.angle_alpha   90.00
_cell.angle_beta   90.00
_cell.angle_gamma   90.00
#
_symmetry.space_group_name_H-M   'P 1'
#
loop_
_entity.id
_entity.type
_entity.pdbx_description
1 polymer ?
#
loop_
_entity_poly.entity_id
_entity_poly.type
_entity_poly.pdbx_seq_one_letter_code
_entity_poly.pdbx_strand_id
1 'polypeptide(L)'
;MQPFKIDIPQPVLDDLQLRLQHTRWPDELADAGWDYGTNRAFLKELTAYWQNAYDWRAQEAKLNEFAQFKAEVAGLNMHFIHIEG
;
A
#
# COMPACT_ATOMS: atom_id res chain seq x y z
N MET A 1 9.99 -14.40 20.03
CA MET A 1 9.87 -13.10 19.36
C MET A 1 11.12 -12.87 18.52
N GLN A 2 10.96 -12.50 17.26
CA GLN A 2 12.06 -12.23 16.33
C GLN A 2 11.94 -10.81 15.79
N PRO A 3 13.02 -10.02 15.72
CA PRO A 3 13.00 -8.73 15.05
C PRO A 3 12.49 -8.85 13.61
N PHE A 4 11.73 -7.86 13.17
CA PHE A 4 11.18 -7.80 11.83
C PHE A 4 11.50 -6.44 11.22
N LYS A 5 11.77 -6.43 9.92
CA LYS A 5 11.93 -5.23 9.11
C LYS A 5 11.11 -5.42 7.84
N ILE A 6 10.35 -4.39 7.47
CA ILE A 6 9.67 -4.36 6.18
C ILE A 6 10.75 -4.18 5.11
N ASP A 7 10.83 -5.13 4.19
CA ASP A 7 11.76 -5.10 3.07
C ASP A 7 11.03 -5.68 1.86
N ILE A 8 10.37 -4.80 1.10
CA ILE A 8 9.62 -5.21 -0.08
C ILE A 8 10.59 -5.30 -1.27
N PRO A 9 10.73 -6.48 -1.90
CA PRO A 9 11.60 -6.65 -3.05
C PRO A 9 11.21 -5.72 -4.19
N GLN A 10 12.21 -5.13 -4.87
CA GLN A 10 11.96 -4.23 -6.00
C GLN A 10 11.03 -4.82 -7.08
N PRO A 11 11.11 -6.12 -7.44
CA PRO A 11 10.20 -6.71 -8.41
C PRO A 11 8.71 -6.62 -8.05
N VAL A 12 8.37 -6.53 -6.76
CA VAL A 12 6.97 -6.34 -6.32
C VAL A 12 6.49 -4.92 -6.65
N LEU A 13 7.36 -3.93 -6.48
CA LEU A 13 7.06 -2.53 -6.81
C LEU A 13 7.03 -2.32 -8.33
N ASP A 14 7.91 -2.98 -9.08
CA ASP A 14 7.92 -2.94 -10.54
C ASP A 14 6.64 -3.56 -11.12
N ASP A 15 6.20 -4.71 -10.59
CA ASP A 15 4.92 -5.34 -10.97
C ASP A 15 3.72 -4.44 -10.64
N LEU A 16 3.70 -3.81 -9.45
CA LEU A 16 2.69 -2.83 -9.09
C LEU A 16 2.63 -1.68 -10.11
N GLN A 17 3.79 -1.10 -10.45
CA GLN A 17 3.88 0.01 -11.37
C GLN A 17 3.36 -0.34 -12.77
N LEU A 18 3.69 -1.54 -13.26
CA LEU A 18 3.19 -2.06 -14.53
C LEU A 18 1.66 -2.19 -14.53
N ARG A 19 1.08 -2.70 -13.44
CA ARG A 19 -0.39 -2.83 -13.32
C ARG A 19 -1.10 -1.48 -13.29
N LEU A 20 -0.56 -0.52 -12.54
CA LEU A 20 -1.11 0.84 -12.49
C LEU A 20 -1.08 1.49 -13.89
N GLN A 21 0.03 1.38 -14.61
CA GLN A 21 0.20 1.87 -15.99
C GLN A 21 -0.79 1.25 -16.97
N HIS A 22 -1.08 -0.05 -16.82
CA HIS A 22 -1.95 -0.80 -17.73
C HIS A 22 -3.41 -0.85 -17.28
N THR A 23 -3.83 0.07 -16.38
CA THR A 23 -5.20 0.12 -15.87
C THR A 23 -6.20 0.39 -17.01
N ARG A 24 -7.12 -0.56 -17.23
CA ARG A 24 -8.29 -0.36 -18.09
C ARG A 24 -9.45 0.20 -17.26
N TRP A 25 -9.78 1.47 -17.48
CA TRP A 25 -10.83 2.16 -16.74
C TRP A 25 -12.25 1.78 -17.23
N PRO A 26 -13.19 1.48 -16.33
CA PRO A 26 -14.59 1.29 -16.70
C PRO A 26 -15.23 2.62 -17.10
N ASP A 27 -16.40 2.55 -17.73
CA ASP A 27 -17.25 3.72 -17.95
C ASP A 27 -17.96 4.13 -16.65
N GLU A 28 -18.46 5.37 -16.62
CA GLU A 28 -19.18 5.94 -15.48
C GLU A 28 -20.42 6.70 -16.00
N LEU A 29 -21.53 6.60 -15.28
CA LEU A 29 -22.73 7.38 -15.59
C LEU A 29 -22.46 8.86 -15.33
N ALA A 30 -22.99 9.74 -16.19
CA ALA A 30 -22.89 11.18 -15.98
C ALA A 30 -23.48 11.56 -14.61
N ASP A 31 -22.79 12.47 -13.91
CA ASP A 31 -23.21 13.03 -12.62
C ASP A 31 -23.46 12.03 -11.48
N ALA A 32 -22.98 10.78 -11.60
CA ALA A 32 -23.17 9.74 -10.58
C ALA A 32 -22.43 10.00 -9.26
N GLY A 33 -21.46 10.91 -9.24
CA GLY A 33 -20.70 11.26 -8.04
C GLY A 33 -20.08 10.03 -7.38
N TRP A 34 -20.54 9.72 -6.16
CA TRP A 34 -20.14 8.56 -5.34
C TRP A 34 -21.28 7.56 -5.10
N ASP A 35 -22.45 7.77 -5.70
CA ASP A 35 -23.69 7.06 -5.35
C ASP A 35 -23.64 5.56 -5.66
N TYR A 36 -22.75 5.16 -6.57
CA TYR A 36 -22.58 3.77 -7.04
C TYR A 36 -21.18 3.22 -6.76
N GLY A 37 -20.46 3.80 -5.80
CA GLY A 37 -19.09 3.44 -5.46
C GLY A 37 -18.11 4.57 -5.78
N THR A 38 -16.82 4.22 -5.82
CA THR A 38 -15.76 5.22 -5.99
C THR A 38 -15.92 6.00 -7.29
N ASN A 39 -15.92 7.32 -7.18
CA ASN A 39 -15.91 8.23 -8.31
C ASN A 39 -14.68 7.99 -9.23
N ARG A 40 -14.91 7.86 -10.54
CA ARG A 40 -13.85 7.53 -11.51
C ARG A 40 -12.80 8.63 -11.62
N ALA A 41 -13.19 9.90 -11.59
CA ALA A 41 -12.26 11.01 -11.72
C ALA A 41 -11.30 11.04 -10.52
N PHE A 42 -11.85 10.92 -9.31
CA PHE A 42 -11.06 10.82 -8.09
C PHE A 42 -10.11 9.61 -8.12
N LEU A 43 -10.59 8.42 -8.51
CA LEU A 43 -9.74 7.23 -8.54
C LEU A 43 -8.61 7.36 -9.57
N LYS A 44 -8.86 8.00 -10.72
CA LYS A 44 -7.81 8.30 -11.70
C LYS A 44 -6.74 9.23 -11.12
N GLU A 45 -7.13 10.27 -10.40
CA GLU A 45 -6.20 11.19 -9.74
C GLU A 45 -5.36 10.46 -8.68
N LEU A 46 -6.01 9.67 -7.82
CA LEU A 46 -5.32 8.89 -6.79
C LEU A 46 -4.34 7.87 -7.39
N THR A 47 -4.76 7.14 -8.44
CA THR A 47 -3.88 6.21 -9.17
C THR A 47 -2.71 6.95 -9.82
N ALA A 48 -2.93 8.15 -10.39
CA ALA A 48 -1.86 8.95 -10.96
C ALA A 48 -0.85 9.42 -9.89
N TYR A 49 -1.32 9.83 -8.71
CA TYR A 49 -0.44 10.14 -7.58
C TYR A 49 0.35 8.91 -7.15
N TRP A 50 -0.31 7.76 -6.98
CA TRP A 50 0.35 6.52 -6.58
C TRP A 50 1.44 6.12 -7.57
N GLN A 51 1.14 6.18 -8.87
CA GLN A 51 2.06 5.79 -9.92
C GLN A 51 3.28 6.72 -10.05
N ASN A 52 3.13 8.03 -9.79
CA ASN A 52 4.12 9.03 -10.21
C ASN A 52 4.75 9.83 -9.08
N ALA A 53 4.15 9.86 -7.90
CA ALA A 53 4.57 10.74 -6.80
C ALA A 53 4.69 10.03 -5.45
N TYR A 54 3.98 8.91 -5.26
CA TYR A 54 4.07 8.15 -4.01
C TYR A 54 5.38 7.36 -3.94
N ASP A 55 6.25 7.77 -3.01
CA ASP A 55 7.52 7.09 -2.75
C ASP A 55 7.34 5.99 -1.70
N TRP A 56 7.23 4.73 -2.15
CA TRP A 56 7.16 3.58 -1.26
C TRP A 56 8.41 3.44 -0.37
N ARG A 57 9.61 3.73 -0.89
CA ARG A 57 10.86 3.55 -0.13
C ARG A 57 10.96 4.55 1.02
N ALA A 58 10.45 5.77 0.84
CA ALA A 58 10.33 6.73 1.92
C ALA A 58 9.35 6.24 3.01
N GLN A 59 8.21 5.64 2.64
CA GLN A 59 7.26 5.13 3.63
C GLN A 59 7.77 3.86 4.33
N GLU A 60 8.42 2.96 3.60
CA GLU A 60 9.09 1.78 4.14
C GLU A 60 10.16 2.17 5.17
N ALA A 61 10.96 3.20 4.88
CA ALA A 61 11.92 3.74 5.85
C ALA A 61 11.24 4.26 7.12
N LYS A 62 10.20 5.08 6.99
CA LYS A 62 9.42 5.62 8.13
C LYS A 62 8.78 4.53 8.98
N LEU A 63 8.16 3.53 8.35
CA LEU A 63 7.57 2.40 9.07
C LEU A 63 8.62 1.59 9.83
N ASN A 64 9.82 1.48 9.27
CA ASN A 64 10.95 0.81 9.91
C ASN A 64 11.67 1.65 10.98
N GLU A 65 11.26 2.89 11.24
CA GLU A 65 11.71 3.65 12.43
C GLU A 65 11.15 3.03 13.72
N PHE A 66 10.06 2.28 13.64
CA PHE A 66 9.49 1.55 14.77
C PHE A 66 10.17 0.18 14.96
N ALA A 67 10.39 -0.19 16.23
CA ALA A 67 10.82 -1.53 16.59
C ALA A 67 9.68 -2.53 16.34
N GLN A 68 9.86 -3.36 15.31
CA GLN A 68 8.87 -4.33 14.85
C GLN A 68 9.34 -5.76 15.13
N PHE A 69 8.38 -6.64 15.39
CA PHE A 69 8.65 -8.03 15.74
C PHE A 69 7.62 -8.98 15.14
N LYS A 70 8.01 -10.25 15.06
CA LYS A 70 7.09 -11.38 14.84
C LYS A 70 7.19 -12.40 15.98
N ALA A 71 6.07 -13.02 16.33
CA ALA A 71 6.03 -14.11 17.28
C ALA A 71 4.95 -15.13 16.90
N GLU A 72 5.19 -16.40 17.22
CA GLU A 72 4.17 -17.43 17.11
C GLU A 72 3.27 -17.38 18.34
N VAL A 73 1.97 -17.19 18.13
CA VAL A 73 0.94 -17.16 19.18
C VAL A 73 -0.19 -18.06 18.72
N ALA A 74 -0.46 -19.12 19.49
CA ALA A 74 -1.48 -20.12 19.15
C ALA A 74 -1.37 -20.67 17.70
N GLY A 75 -0.13 -20.89 17.23
CA GLY A 75 0.14 -21.39 15.87
C GLY A 75 0.08 -20.33 14.75
N LEU A 76 -0.12 -19.06 15.08
CA LEU A 76 -0.15 -17.95 14.12
C LEU A 76 1.08 -17.06 14.26
N ASN A 77 1.68 -16.69 13.13
CA ASN A 77 2.75 -15.70 13.09
C ASN A 77 2.17 -14.28 13.17
N MET A 78 2.16 -13.71 14.36
CA MET A 78 1.69 -12.34 14.62
C MET A 78 2.82 -11.33 14.43
N HIS A 79 2.57 -10.25 13.67
CA HIS A 79 3.43 -9.06 13.58
C HIS A 79 2.91 -7.96 14.50
N PHE A 80 3.82 -7.24 15.17
CA PHE A 80 3.49 -6.11 16.04
C PHE A 80 4.64 -5.11 16.14
N ILE A 81 4.30 -3.89 16.56
CA ILE A 81 5.24 -2.85 16.99
C ILE A 81 5.28 -2.84 18.52
N HIS A 82 6.46 -2.65 19.10
CA HIS A 82 6.65 -2.46 20.54
C HIS A 82 7.49 -1.21 20.78
N ILE A 83 6.98 -0.27 21.59
CA ILE A 83 7.67 0.97 21.96
C ILE A 83 7.73 0.99 23.49
N GLU A 84 8.94 1.02 24.04
CA GLU A 84 9.16 1.20 25.48
C GLU A 84 8.88 2.67 25.85
N GLY A 85 8.14 2.86 26.94
CA GLY A 85 7.79 4.18 27.49
C GLY A 85 8.73 4.62 28.61
#